data_AF-A0A4Y2BS68-F1
#
_entry.id   AF-A0A4Y2BS68-F1
#
_cell.length_a   1.000
_cell.length_b   1.000
_cell.length_c   1.000
_cell.angle_alpha   90.00
_cell.angle_beta   90.00
_cell.angle_gamma   90.00
#
_symmetry.space_group_name_H-M   'P 1'
#
loop_
_entity.id
_entity.type
_entity.pdbx_description
1 polymer ?
#
loop_
_entity_poly.entity_id
_entity_poly.type
_entity_poly.pdbx_seq_one_letter_code
_entity_poly.pdbx_strand_id
1 'polypeptide(L)'
;MNAYYDEKKSGKLSFRKGEIKAVRRNPNTTGESTKIQPQYLGPMVVMEILPSGAYKISQLEPRNGRLYVTTAHVSQLEAWKCWNEVEDNSSTTDHEPEMQRPK
;
A
#
# COMPACT_ATOMS: atom_id res chain seq x y z
N MET A 1 38.18 20.25 -8.95
CA MET A 1 37.16 20.37 -7.90
C MET A 1 35.97 19.52 -8.33
N ASN A 2 35.68 18.44 -7.58
CA ASN A 2 34.80 17.35 -8.01
C ASN A 2 33.34 17.65 -7.64
N ALA A 3 32.55 18.12 -8.61
CA ALA A 3 31.10 18.30 -8.48
C ALA A 3 30.30 17.02 -8.81
N TYR A 4 30.93 15.85 -8.65
CA TYR A 4 30.42 14.57 -9.16
C TYR A 4 29.40 13.87 -8.24
N TYR A 5 29.07 14.43 -7.07
CA TYR A 5 28.25 13.74 -6.06
C TYR A 5 27.15 14.59 -5.38
N ASP A 6 26.75 15.74 -5.93
CA ASP A 6 25.68 16.58 -5.33
C ASP A 6 24.42 16.68 -6.20
N GLU A 7 24.00 15.56 -6.81
CA GLU A 7 22.85 15.55 -7.74
C GLU A 7 21.62 14.79 -7.23
N LYS A 8 21.54 14.50 -5.92
CA LYS A 8 20.34 13.87 -5.33
C LYS A 8 19.82 14.58 -4.09
N LYS A 9 19.64 15.90 -4.16
CA LYS A 9 18.65 16.55 -3.29
C LYS A 9 17.27 16.18 -3.80
N SER A 10 16.66 15.14 -3.22
CA SER A 10 15.25 14.86 -3.44
C SER A 10 14.46 16.12 -3.10
N GLY A 11 13.66 16.59 -4.06
CA GLY A 11 12.77 17.72 -3.83
C GLY A 11 11.92 17.48 -2.59
N LYS A 12 11.60 18.54 -1.85
CA LYS A 12 10.77 18.45 -0.63
C LYS A 12 9.45 17.77 -0.98
N LEU A 13 9.26 16.53 -0.52
CA LEU A 13 8.00 15.81 -0.64
C LEU A 13 6.96 16.58 0.18
N SER A 14 5.94 17.09 -0.50
CA SER A 14 4.80 17.76 0.12
C SER A 14 3.52 17.33 -0.58
N PHE A 15 2.48 17.05 0.20
CA PHE A 15 1.19 16.61 -0.31
C PHE A 15 0.11 17.61 0.09
N ARG A 16 -0.89 17.76 -0.77
CA ARG A 16 -2.06 18.59 -0.50
C ARG A 16 -3.18 17.78 0.14
N LYS A 17 -4.01 18.45 0.91
CA LYS A 17 -5.29 17.90 1.37
C LYS A 17 -6.13 17.47 0.17
N GLY A 18 -6.72 16.28 0.23
CA GLY A 18 -7.50 15.66 -0.83
C GLY A 18 -6.69 14.80 -1.80
N GLU A 19 -5.35 14.82 -1.76
CA GLU A 19 -4.55 13.95 -2.63
C GLU A 19 -4.69 12.47 -2.25
N ILE A 20 -4.75 11.60 -3.26
CA ILE A 20 -4.76 10.14 -3.09
C ILE A 20 -3.32 9.63 -3.05
N LYS A 21 -2.99 8.84 -2.02
CA LYS A 21 -1.68 8.23 -1.77
C LYS A 21 -1.82 6.76 -1.38
N ALA A 22 -0.74 6.02 -1.57
CA ALA A 22 -0.54 4.72 -0.96
C ALA A 22 0.24 4.88 0.35
N VAL A 23 -0.07 4.08 1.37
CA VAL A 23 0.69 4.09 2.64
C VAL A 23 1.51 2.82 2.74
N ARG A 24 2.84 2.94 2.79
CA ARG A 24 3.76 1.80 2.96
C ARG A 24 3.63 1.22 4.38
N ARG A 25 3.47 -0.10 4.45
CA ARG A 25 3.43 -0.88 5.69
C ARG A 25 4.78 -1.50 5.99
N ASN A 26 5.08 -1.66 7.27
CA ASN A 26 6.17 -2.52 7.71
C ASN A 26 5.74 -4.00 7.55
N PRO A 27 6.62 -4.89 7.11
CA PRO A 27 6.32 -6.32 7.04
C PRO A 27 6.08 -6.88 8.45
N ASN A 28 5.14 -7.83 8.56
CA ASN A 28 4.88 -8.52 9.82
C ASN A 28 5.76 -9.78 9.91
N THR A 29 6.41 -9.99 11.06
CA THR A 29 7.22 -11.18 11.33
C THR A 29 6.33 -12.33 11.83
N THR A 30 5.49 -12.88 10.95
CA THR A 30 4.56 -13.99 11.28
C THR A 30 5.14 -15.37 10.92
N GLY A 31 6.42 -15.44 10.51
CA GLY A 31 7.06 -16.67 10.02
C GLY A 31 6.75 -16.99 8.56
N GLU A 32 5.74 -16.34 7.97
CA GLU A 32 5.44 -16.36 6.54
C GLU A 32 6.39 -15.45 5.73
N SER A 33 6.61 -15.81 4.46
CA SER A 33 7.48 -15.05 3.56
C SER A 33 6.98 -13.62 3.36
N THR A 34 7.83 -12.64 3.64
CA THR A 34 7.55 -11.21 3.45
C THR A 34 7.35 -10.83 1.99
N LYS A 35 7.76 -11.68 1.03
CA LYS A 35 7.60 -11.46 -0.41
C LYS A 35 6.13 -11.38 -0.85
N ILE A 36 5.24 -12.10 -0.17
CA ILE A 36 3.82 -12.17 -0.52
C ILE A 36 2.98 -11.14 0.26
N GLN A 37 3.56 -10.51 1.30
CA GLN A 37 2.83 -9.58 2.15
C GLN A 37 2.55 -8.25 1.41
N PRO A 38 1.31 -7.71 1.47
CA PRO A 38 1.00 -6.42 0.87
C PRO A 38 1.85 -5.31 1.48
N GLN A 39 2.73 -4.72 0.66
CA GLN A 39 3.65 -3.68 1.10
C GLN A 39 2.98 -2.30 1.24
N TYR A 40 1.86 -2.08 0.57
CA TYR A 40 1.13 -0.81 0.58
C TYR A 40 -0.33 -1.01 0.98
N LEU A 41 -0.85 -0.07 1.76
CA LEU A 41 -2.27 0.09 2.01
C LEU A 41 -2.89 0.91 0.89
N GLY A 42 -4.13 0.58 0.56
CA GLY A 42 -4.89 1.02 -0.61
C GLY A 42 -4.99 2.54 -0.83
N PRO A 43 -5.88 2.99 -1.72
CA PRO A 43 -6.00 4.42 -1.99
C PRO A 43 -6.46 5.13 -0.72
N MET A 44 -5.61 6.00 -0.19
CA MET A 44 -5.88 6.79 1.00
C MET A 44 -5.84 8.29 0.66
N VAL A 45 -6.81 9.04 1.16
CA VAL A 45 -6.98 10.47 0.93
C VAL A 45 -6.34 11.26 2.06
N VAL A 46 -5.45 12.18 1.74
CA VAL A 46 -4.86 13.10 2.72
C VAL A 46 -5.94 14.02 3.30
N MET A 47 -6.25 13.87 4.59
CA MET A 47 -7.25 14.70 5.28
C MET A 47 -6.65 15.95 5.92
N GLU A 48 -5.46 15.82 6.50
CA GLU A 48 -4.83 16.87 7.31
C GLU A 48 -3.30 16.83 7.14
N ILE A 49 -2.68 18.01 7.12
CA ILE A 49 -1.23 18.18 7.04
C ILE A 49 -0.75 18.57 8.43
N LEU A 50 0.09 17.74 9.04
CA LEU A 50 0.63 17.99 10.38
C LEU A 50 1.99 18.72 10.28
N PRO A 51 2.34 19.54 11.28
CA PRO A 51 3.54 20.38 11.25
C PRO A 51 4.87 19.60 11.22
N SER A 52 4.88 18.32 11.56
CA SER A 52 6.09 17.46 11.60
C SER A 52 6.33 16.65 10.32
N GLY A 53 5.75 17.03 9.19
CA GLY A 53 5.83 16.24 7.95
C GLY A 53 5.06 14.91 8.02
N ALA A 54 4.15 14.80 8.99
CA ALA A 54 3.17 13.73 9.06
C ALA A 54 1.85 14.19 8.43
N TYR A 55 1.06 13.22 7.99
CA TYR A 55 -0.23 13.47 7.37
C TYR A 55 -1.25 12.56 8.02
N LYS A 56 -2.43 13.10 8.27
CA LYS A 56 -3.61 12.32 8.65
C LYS A 56 -4.33 11.92 7.38
N ILE A 57 -4.61 10.64 7.23
CA ILE A 57 -5.03 10.06 5.95
C ILE A 57 -6.15 9.08 6.21
N SER A 58 -7.21 9.16 5.42
CA SER A 58 -8.35 8.25 5.50
C SER A 58 -8.38 7.30 4.32
N GLN A 59 -8.92 6.11 4.52
CA GLN A 59 -9.22 5.23 3.41
C GLN A 59 -10.25 5.88 2.47
N LEU A 60 -9.99 5.86 1.15
CA LEU A 60 -10.90 6.42 0.15
C LEU A 60 -12.24 5.66 0.14
N GLU A 61 -12.18 4.33 0.10
CA GLU A 61 -13.35 3.46 0.19
C GLU A 61 -13.26 2.60 1.46
N PRO A 62 -14.29 2.59 2.32
CA PRO A 62 -14.26 1.83 3.56
C PRO A 62 -14.19 0.32 3.27
N ARG A 63 -13.10 -0.31 3.72
CA ARG A 63 -12.98 -1.77 3.68
C ARG A 63 -13.79 -2.36 4.83
N ASN A 64 -14.77 -3.20 4.48
CA ASN A 64 -15.69 -3.86 5.42
C ASN A 64 -16.54 -2.86 6.22
N GLY A 65 -16.93 -1.73 5.62
CA GLY A 65 -17.80 -0.73 6.26
C GLY A 65 -17.13 0.11 7.35
N ARG A 66 -15.81 -0.06 7.57
CA ARG A 66 -15.04 0.72 8.54
C ARG A 66 -14.16 1.72 7.81
N LEU A 67 -14.31 3.00 8.16
CA LEU A 67 -13.39 4.05 7.73
C LEU A 67 -12.14 4.00 8.60
N TYR A 68 -11.02 3.61 8.01
CA TYR A 68 -9.73 3.66 8.68
C TYR A 68 -9.10 5.03 8.49
N VAL A 69 -8.74 5.68 9.59
CA VAL A 69 -7.94 6.90 9.60
C VAL A 69 -6.61 6.57 10.27
N THR A 70 -5.52 6.91 9.59
CA THR A 70 -4.16 6.69 10.10
C THR A 70 -3.34 7.97 10.00
N THR A 71 -2.26 8.03 10.77
CA THR A 71 -1.25 9.08 10.67
C THR A 71 0.03 8.45 10.15
N ALA A 72 0.57 8.99 9.05
CA ALA A 72 1.78 8.47 8.43
C ALA A 72 2.76 9.61 8.12
N HIS A 73 4.05 9.31 8.21
CA HIS A 73 5.10 10.26 7.85
C HIS A 73 5.24 10.37 6.33
N VAL A 74 5.69 11.52 5.82
CA VAL A 74 5.88 11.77 4.37
C VAL A 74 6.67 10.67 3.67
N SER A 75 7.65 10.06 4.35
CA SER A 75 8.51 8.99 3.82
C SER A 75 7.81 7.64 3.66
N GLN A 76 6.63 7.47 4.25
CA GLN A 76 5.80 6.27 4.12
C GLN A 76 4.74 6.45 3.03
N LEU A 77 4.59 7.65 2.50
CA LEU A 77 3.58 7.97 1.49
C LEU A 77 4.19 7.88 0.11
N GLU A 78 3.56 7.05 -0.70
CA GLU A 78 3.89 6.90 -2.10
C GLU A 78 2.75 7.42 -2.97
N ALA A 79 3.08 7.82 -4.20
CA ALA A 79 2.05 8.12 -5.18
C ALA A 79 1.18 6.88 -5.38
N TRP A 80 -0.14 7.05 -5.33
CA TRP A 80 -1.06 5.98 -5.73
C TRP A 80 -0.92 5.78 -7.24
N LYS A 81 0.00 4.89 -7.63
CA LYS A 81 0.05 4.39 -9.00
C LYS A 81 -1.08 3.36 -9.08
N CYS A 82 -2.05 3.57 -9.97
CA CYS A 82 -2.96 2.53 -10.37
C CYS A 82 -2.10 1.38 -10.89
N TRP A 83 -1.86 0.37 -10.05
CA TRP A 83 -1.37 -0.92 -10.49
C TRP A 83 -2.52 -1.48 -11.33
N ASN A 84 -2.46 -1.25 -12.64
CA ASN A 84 -3.35 -1.95 -13.56
C ASN A 84 -3.11 -3.45 -13.37
N GLU A 85 -4.21 -4.19 -13.34
CA GLU A 85 -4.39 -5.63 -13.19
C GLU A 85 -3.18 -6.50 -13.54
N VAL A 86 -2.50 -7.04 -12.52
CA VAL A 86 -1.74 -8.30 -12.58
C VAL A 86 -1.71 -8.79 -11.13
N GLU A 87 -2.26 -9.94 -10.73
CA GLU A 87 -2.64 -11.14 -11.46
C GLU A 87 -3.67 -11.87 -10.60
N ASP A 88 -4.76 -12.29 -11.23
CA ASP A 88 -5.64 -13.33 -10.74
C ASP A 88 -4.79 -14.57 -10.42
N ASN A 89 -4.38 -14.75 -9.16
CA ASN A 89 -4.16 -16.10 -8.69
C ASN A 89 -5.56 -16.69 -8.42
N SER A 90 -6.21 -17.08 -9.51
CA SER A 90 -7.01 -18.29 -9.46
C SER A 90 -6.02 -19.39 -9.12
N SER A 91 -5.74 -19.53 -7.82
CA SER A 91 -5.27 -20.80 -7.29
C SER A 91 -6.40 -21.76 -7.60
N THR A 92 -6.35 -22.38 -8.77
CA THR A 92 -7.09 -23.60 -9.07
C THR A 92 -6.73 -24.54 -7.93
N THR A 93 -7.60 -24.60 -6.92
CA THR A 93 -7.62 -25.72 -6.01
C THR A 93 -8.28 -26.82 -6.81
N ASP A 94 -7.51 -27.48 -7.67
CA ASP A 94 -7.85 -28.80 -8.19
C ASP A 94 -7.76 -29.77 -7.00
N HIS A 95 -8.73 -29.66 -6.10
CA HIS A 95 -9.07 -30.75 -5.21
C HIS A 95 -10.22 -31.47 -5.89
N GLU A 96 -9.86 -32.40 -6.78
CA GLU A 96 -10.74 -33.45 -7.29
C GLU A 96 -11.57 -34.03 -6.12
N PRO A 97 -12.89 -33.88 -6.13
CA PRO A 97 -13.75 -34.65 -5.26
C PRO A 97 -13.92 -36.04 -5.88
N GLU A 98 -13.17 -36.99 -5.32
CA GLU A 98 -13.43 -38.43 -5.26
C GLU A 98 -14.77 -38.85 -5.92
N MET A 99 -14.71 -39.30 -7.18
CA MET A 99 -15.89 -39.86 -7.87
C MET A 99 -16.33 -41.16 -7.18
N GLN A 100 -17.35 -41.05 -6.32
CA GLN A 100 -18.13 -42.20 -5.88
C GLN A 100 -19.14 -42.62 -6.96
N ARG A 101 -18.89 -43.82 -7.51
CA ARG A 101 -19.79 -44.94 -7.91
C ARG A 101 -21.06 -44.67 -8.73
N PRO A 102 -21.36 -45.54 -9.73
CA PRO A 102 -22.34 -46.64 -9.50
C PRO A 102 -22.00 -47.92 -10.32
N LYS A 103 -22.50 -49.14 -10.13
CA LYS A 103 -23.72 -49.72 -9.51
C LYS A 103 -23.38 -51.12 -8.99
#